data_AF-A0A851ITH7-F1
#
_entry.id   AF-A0A851ITH7-F1
#
_cell.length_a   1.000
_cell.length_b   1.000
_cell.length_c   1.000
_cell.angle_alpha   90.00
_cell.angle_beta   90.00
_cell.angle_gamma   90.00
#
_symmetry.space_group_name_H-M   'P 1'
#
loop_
_entity.id
_entity.type
_entity.pdbx_description
1 polymer ?
#
loop_
_entity_poly.entity_id
_entity_poly.type
_entity_poly.pdbx_seq_one_letter_code
_entity_poly.pdbx_strand_id
1 'polypeptide(L)'
;MSEYTTIWEAVRFGTLKDVIEIFKKGDEKIGDASGDSILFHALANNDSTARYEIANFLINKGADVKIVREDGMSLFFPLFYHGRRDIIKMTILCKTLLEKGADITTIYKKEKTVALKELFNIGAPEMEMLPLYQLIFSQPGLPLLVKDKWGLTVIEFARRFNRPIAVKIMEDYVKKYNLKEEN
;
A
#
# COMPACT_ATOMS: atom_id res chain seq x y z
N MET A 1 -5.37 -5.27 -32.79
CA MET A 1 -5.44 -6.42 -31.87
C MET A 1 -4.65 -6.02 -30.65
N SER A 2 -5.21 -6.19 -29.44
CA SER A 2 -4.54 -5.87 -28.19
C SER A 2 -3.22 -6.67 -28.09
N GLU A 3 -2.15 -6.02 -27.62
CA GLU A 3 -0.85 -6.68 -27.34
C GLU A 3 -1.00 -7.75 -26.23
N TYR A 4 -1.98 -7.57 -25.34
CA TYR A 4 -2.25 -8.44 -24.20
C TYR A 4 -3.44 -9.36 -24.46
N THR A 5 -3.32 -10.62 -24.05
CA THR A 5 -4.36 -11.63 -24.29
C THR A 5 -5.36 -11.70 -23.14
N THR A 6 -4.93 -11.30 -21.93
CA THR A 6 -5.76 -11.33 -20.73
C THR A 6 -5.77 -9.99 -19.99
N ILE A 7 -6.85 -9.72 -19.24
CA ILE A 7 -6.96 -8.54 -18.39
C ILE A 7 -5.84 -8.47 -17.35
N TRP A 8 -5.37 -9.62 -16.86
CA TRP A 8 -4.26 -9.72 -15.91
C TRP A 8 -2.95 -9.19 -16.48
N GLU A 9 -2.61 -9.60 -17.70
CA GLU A 9 -1.38 -9.16 -18.37
C GLU A 9 -1.44 -7.66 -18.68
N ALA A 10 -2.56 -7.17 -19.21
CA ALA A 10 -2.74 -5.74 -19.49
C ALA A 10 -2.65 -4.90 -18.21
N VAL A 11 -3.27 -5.35 -17.12
CA VAL A 11 -3.20 -4.66 -15.83
C VAL A 11 -1.80 -4.67 -15.23
N ARG A 12 -1.04 -5.76 -15.39
CA ARG A 12 0.28 -5.91 -14.77
C ARG A 12 1.42 -5.28 -15.57
N PHE A 13 1.31 -5.23 -16.90
CA PHE A 13 2.41 -4.84 -17.78
C PHE A 13 2.05 -3.75 -18.79
N GLY A 14 0.76 -3.56 -19.08
CA GLY A 14 0.28 -2.59 -20.06
C GLY A 14 -0.04 -1.20 -19.48
N THR A 15 -0.58 -0.37 -20.37
CA THR A 15 -1.09 0.98 -20.08
C THR A 15 -2.59 0.97 -19.76
N LEU A 16 -3.14 2.08 -19.29
CA LEU A 16 -4.60 2.22 -19.10
C LEU A 16 -5.37 1.98 -20.41
N LYS A 17 -4.80 2.38 -21.57
CA LYS A 17 -5.43 2.15 -22.87
C LYS A 17 -5.58 0.65 -23.14
N ASP A 18 -4.53 -0.12 -22.90
CA ASP A 18 -4.54 -1.57 -23.10
C ASP A 18 -5.57 -2.27 -22.20
N VAL A 19 -5.67 -1.81 -20.95
CA VAL A 19 -6.69 -2.29 -20.01
C VAL A 19 -8.09 -1.97 -20.54
N ILE A 20 -8.36 -0.74 -20.99
CA ILE A 20 -9.67 -0.33 -21.51
C ILE A 20 -10.08 -1.14 -22.74
N GLU A 21 -9.15 -1.50 -23.62
CA GLU A 21 -9.45 -2.26 -24.84
C GLU A 21 -10.05 -3.65 -24.57
N ILE A 22 -9.69 -4.28 -23.45
CA ILE A 22 -10.12 -5.66 -23.14
C ILE A 22 -11.00 -5.79 -21.89
N PHE A 23 -11.10 -4.73 -21.08
CA PHE A 23 -11.88 -4.71 -19.84
C PHE A 23 -13.37 -5.00 -20.08
N LYS A 24 -13.93 -5.89 -19.27
CA LYS A 24 -15.35 -6.23 -19.22
C LYS A 24 -15.91 -5.91 -17.83
N LYS A 25 -17.18 -5.50 -17.78
CA LYS A 25 -17.85 -5.26 -16.49
C LYS A 25 -17.82 -6.53 -15.63
N GLY A 26 -17.36 -6.40 -14.38
CA GLY A 26 -17.11 -7.52 -13.48
C GLY A 26 -15.62 -7.81 -13.31
N ASP A 27 -14.78 -7.43 -14.28
CA ASP A 27 -13.33 -7.60 -14.18
C ASP A 27 -12.76 -6.82 -13.00
N GLU A 28 -13.40 -5.73 -12.55
CA GLU A 28 -12.92 -4.96 -11.39
C GLU A 28 -12.95 -5.75 -10.06
N LYS A 29 -13.63 -6.90 -10.03
CA LYS A 29 -13.86 -7.71 -8.81
C LYS A 29 -13.12 -9.05 -8.81
N ILE A 30 -12.38 -9.36 -9.87
CA ILE A 30 -11.71 -10.66 -9.97
C ILE A 30 -10.48 -10.71 -9.05
N GLY A 31 -10.17 -11.92 -8.59
CA GLY A 31 -8.98 -12.24 -7.81
C GLY A 31 -8.32 -13.52 -8.34
N ASP A 32 -7.04 -13.68 -8.08
CA ASP A 32 -6.30 -14.90 -8.42
C ASP A 32 -6.28 -15.93 -7.28
N ALA A 33 -5.66 -17.08 -7.53
CA ALA A 33 -5.58 -18.17 -6.55
C ALA A 33 -4.71 -17.84 -5.31
N SER A 34 -3.90 -16.78 -5.35
CA SER A 34 -3.13 -16.29 -4.20
C SER A 34 -3.93 -15.30 -3.35
N GLY A 35 -5.15 -14.95 -3.78
CA GLY A 35 -5.99 -13.93 -3.15
C GLY A 35 -5.62 -12.49 -3.56
N ASP A 36 -4.74 -12.30 -4.54
CA ASP A 36 -4.45 -10.97 -5.08
C ASP A 36 -5.61 -10.54 -5.98
N SER A 37 -6.21 -9.39 -5.70
CA SER A 37 -7.25 -8.81 -6.56
C SER A 37 -6.65 -8.20 -7.83
N ILE A 38 -7.47 -7.95 -8.85
CA ILE A 38 -7.01 -7.20 -10.03
C ILE A 38 -6.43 -5.83 -9.66
N LEU A 39 -6.95 -5.20 -8.60
CA LEU A 39 -6.44 -3.93 -8.07
C LEU A 39 -5.07 -4.10 -7.40
N PHE A 40 -4.82 -5.24 -6.74
CA PHE A 40 -3.49 -5.57 -6.23
C PHE A 40 -2.46 -5.66 -7.38
N HIS A 41 -2.82 -6.34 -8.47
CA HIS A 41 -1.96 -6.43 -9.66
C HIS A 41 -1.75 -5.07 -10.34
N ALA A 42 -2.78 -4.22 -10.38
CA ALA A 42 -2.66 -2.85 -10.89
C ALA A 42 -1.63 -2.04 -10.08
N LEU A 43 -1.67 -2.12 -8.75
CA LEU A 43 -0.70 -1.48 -7.86
C LEU A 43 0.73 -2.04 -8.01
N ALA A 44 0.86 -3.24 -8.57
CA ALA A 44 2.13 -3.88 -8.85
C ALA A 44 2.57 -3.75 -10.32
N ASN A 45 1.88 -2.95 -11.14
CA ASN A 45 2.26 -2.69 -12.52
C ASN A 45 3.66 -2.06 -12.58
N ASN A 46 4.50 -2.50 -13.52
CA ASN A 46 5.90 -2.08 -13.63
C ASN A 46 6.07 -0.61 -14.07
N ASP A 47 5.13 -0.09 -14.86
CA ASP A 47 5.12 1.30 -15.26
C ASP A 47 4.48 2.18 -14.18
N SER A 48 5.19 3.26 -13.81
CA SER A 48 4.76 4.10 -12.70
C SER A 48 3.52 4.91 -13.03
N THR A 49 3.33 5.33 -14.29
CA THR A 49 2.17 6.14 -14.69
C THR A 49 0.94 5.25 -14.84
N ALA A 50 1.08 4.15 -15.59
CA ALA A 50 0.01 3.19 -15.82
C ALA A 50 -0.52 2.62 -14.51
N ARG A 51 0.34 2.31 -13.54
CA ARG A 51 -0.07 1.84 -12.21
C ARG A 51 -1.14 2.72 -11.56
N TYR A 52 -0.90 4.03 -11.48
CA TYR A 52 -1.85 4.95 -10.85
C TYR A 52 -3.09 5.16 -11.70
N GLU A 53 -2.96 5.22 -13.02
CA GLU A 53 -4.10 5.37 -13.94
C GLU A 53 -5.03 4.16 -13.90
N ILE A 54 -4.47 2.95 -13.99
CA ILE A 54 -5.20 1.68 -13.93
C ILE A 54 -5.82 1.48 -12.55
N ALA A 55 -5.09 1.74 -11.46
CA ALA A 55 -5.65 1.61 -10.11
C ALA A 55 -6.84 2.55 -9.90
N ASN A 56 -6.73 3.82 -10.29
CA ASN A 56 -7.84 4.78 -10.21
C ASN A 56 -9.01 4.36 -11.10
N PHE A 57 -8.76 3.88 -12.32
CA PHE A 57 -9.79 3.36 -13.21
C PHE A 57 -10.56 2.20 -12.56
N LEU A 58 -9.86 1.20 -12.02
CA LEU A 58 -10.49 0.05 -11.36
C LEU A 58 -11.29 0.45 -10.11
N ILE A 59 -10.75 1.35 -9.28
CA ILE A 59 -11.45 1.90 -8.12
C ILE A 59 -12.74 2.62 -8.55
N ASN A 60 -12.68 3.40 -9.63
CA ASN A 60 -13.85 4.10 -10.19
C ASN A 60 -14.87 3.12 -10.81
N LYS A 61 -14.45 1.95 -11.27
CA LYS A 61 -15.33 0.87 -11.73
C LYS A 61 -15.95 0.06 -10.59
N GLY A 62 -15.48 0.23 -9.36
CA GLY A 62 -16.01 -0.44 -8.18
C GLY A 62 -15.18 -1.63 -7.70
N ALA A 63 -13.89 -1.65 -8.01
CA ALA A 63 -12.97 -2.60 -7.38
C ALA A 63 -13.02 -2.46 -5.85
N ASP A 64 -13.05 -3.60 -5.16
CA ASP A 64 -13.07 -3.63 -3.70
C ASP A 64 -11.69 -3.29 -3.14
N VAL A 65 -11.61 -2.18 -2.42
CA VAL A 65 -10.38 -1.70 -1.79
C VAL A 65 -10.09 -2.35 -0.44
N LYS A 66 -11.06 -3.09 0.11
CA LYS A 66 -10.99 -3.70 1.44
C LYS A 66 -10.48 -5.13 1.40
N ILE A 67 -10.14 -5.64 0.22
CA ILE A 67 -9.59 -6.98 0.06
C ILE A 67 -8.25 -7.06 0.81
N VAL A 68 -8.16 -8.08 1.66
CA VAL A 68 -6.95 -8.48 2.36
C VAL A 68 -6.77 -9.97 2.11
N ARG A 69 -5.57 -10.37 1.72
CA ARG A 69 -5.21 -11.78 1.59
C ARG A 69 -5.35 -12.53 2.91
N GLU A 70 -5.51 -13.84 2.84
CA GLU A 70 -5.55 -14.69 4.04
C GLU A 70 -4.28 -14.57 4.90
N ASP A 71 -3.14 -14.24 4.29
CA ASP A 71 -1.88 -13.99 4.96
C ASP A 71 -1.71 -12.55 5.48
N GLY A 72 -2.74 -11.70 5.35
CA GLY A 72 -2.75 -10.34 5.88
C GLY A 72 -2.16 -9.27 4.95
N MET A 73 -1.78 -9.62 3.72
CA MET A 73 -1.39 -8.61 2.72
C MET A 73 -2.62 -7.82 2.22
N SER A 74 -2.68 -6.53 2.54
CA SER A 74 -3.63 -5.56 1.99
C SER A 74 -3.06 -4.81 0.78
N LEU A 75 -3.88 -3.98 0.13
CA LEU A 75 -3.47 -3.14 -1.00
C LEU A 75 -2.39 -2.10 -0.66
N PHE A 76 -2.17 -1.79 0.62
CA PHE A 76 -1.10 -0.87 1.03
C PHE A 76 0.30 -1.47 0.79
N PHE A 77 0.45 -2.80 0.78
CA PHE A 77 1.74 -3.44 0.49
C PHE A 77 2.23 -3.16 -0.94
N PRO A 78 1.50 -3.53 -2.01
CA PRO A 78 1.95 -3.22 -3.37
C PRO A 78 2.00 -1.71 -3.62
N LEU A 79 1.09 -0.91 -3.02
CA LEU A 79 1.12 0.55 -3.12
C LEU A 79 2.47 1.12 -2.62
N PHE A 80 2.90 0.79 -1.41
CA PHE A 80 4.12 1.36 -0.83
C PHE A 80 5.39 0.69 -1.35
N TYR A 81 5.33 -0.59 -1.72
CA TYR A 81 6.48 -1.29 -2.28
C TYR A 81 6.81 -0.79 -3.70
N HIS A 82 5.80 -0.64 -4.55
CA HIS A 82 6.03 -0.23 -5.93
C HIS A 82 5.94 1.30 -6.11
N GLY A 83 5.03 1.99 -5.41
CA GLY A 83 4.68 3.42 -5.61
C GLY A 83 5.77 4.46 -5.29
N ARG A 84 6.94 4.00 -4.87
CA ARG A 84 8.08 4.78 -4.37
C ARG A 84 8.63 5.85 -5.32
N ARG A 85 8.32 5.77 -6.63
CA ARG A 85 8.81 6.72 -7.66
C ARG A 85 8.04 8.03 -7.73
N ASP A 86 6.80 8.05 -7.26
CA ASP A 86 5.94 9.24 -7.29
C ASP A 86 5.17 9.32 -5.97
N ILE A 87 5.78 10.02 -5.01
CA ILE A 87 5.25 10.15 -3.64
C ILE A 87 3.91 10.89 -3.63
N ILE A 88 3.71 11.84 -4.56
CA ILE A 88 2.47 12.62 -4.66
C ILE A 88 1.31 11.70 -5.07
N LYS A 89 1.47 10.94 -6.16
CA LYS A 89 0.44 9.98 -6.59
C LYS A 89 0.23 8.86 -5.57
N MET A 90 1.30 8.39 -4.91
CA MET A 90 1.21 7.42 -3.82
C MET A 90 0.37 7.96 -2.66
N THR A 91 0.57 9.23 -2.28
CA THR A 91 -0.17 9.90 -1.20
C THR A 91 -1.64 10.05 -1.55
N ILE A 92 -1.94 10.50 -2.77
CA ILE A 92 -3.32 10.64 -3.25
C ILE A 92 -4.03 9.30 -3.25
N LEU A 93 -3.40 8.25 -3.77
CA LEU A 93 -4.00 6.93 -3.83
C LEU A 93 -4.15 6.31 -2.43
N CYS A 94 -3.17 6.49 -1.54
CA CYS A 94 -3.27 6.11 -0.13
C CYS A 94 -4.50 6.76 0.53
N LYS A 95 -4.71 8.07 0.30
CA LYS A 95 -5.88 8.80 0.80
C LYS A 95 -7.18 8.20 0.27
N THR A 96 -7.27 7.94 -1.03
CA THR A 96 -8.45 7.32 -1.65
C THR A 96 -8.77 5.95 -1.05
N LEU A 97 -7.77 5.11 -0.79
CA LEU A 97 -7.96 3.79 -0.18
C LEU A 97 -8.49 3.93 1.26
N LEU A 98 -7.90 4.81 2.07
CA LEU A 98 -8.32 5.08 3.45
C LEU A 98 -9.75 5.64 3.52
N GLU A 99 -10.09 6.62 2.67
CA GLU A 99 -11.44 7.20 2.61
C GLU A 99 -12.52 6.18 2.20
N LYS A 100 -12.13 5.17 1.41
CA LYS A 100 -13.00 4.04 1.04
C LYS A 100 -12.98 2.89 2.05
N GLY A 101 -12.26 3.06 3.17
CA GLY A 101 -12.27 2.16 4.32
C GLY A 101 -11.34 0.96 4.18
N ALA A 102 -10.28 1.04 3.37
CA ALA A 102 -9.20 0.06 3.39
C ALA A 102 -8.46 0.09 4.74
N ASP A 103 -8.18 -1.07 5.31
CA ASP A 103 -7.51 -1.19 6.60
C ASP A 103 -5.97 -1.14 6.44
N ILE A 104 -5.36 -0.09 7.00
CA ILE A 104 -3.90 0.09 7.00
C ILE A 104 -3.20 -0.61 8.18
N THR A 105 -3.96 -1.14 9.13
CA THR A 105 -3.45 -1.78 10.35
C THR A 105 -3.12 -3.26 10.16
N THR A 106 -3.47 -3.83 9.00
CA THR A 106 -3.26 -5.24 8.66
C THR A 106 -1.79 -5.67 8.80
N ILE A 107 -1.57 -6.81 9.45
CA ILE A 107 -0.24 -7.41 9.62
C ILE A 107 -0.07 -8.53 8.60
N TYR A 108 0.96 -8.43 7.76
CA TYR A 108 1.41 -9.52 6.90
C TYR A 108 2.04 -10.61 7.77
N LYS A 109 1.37 -11.76 7.86
CA LYS A 109 1.66 -12.84 8.79
C LYS A 109 3.07 -13.42 8.62
N LYS A 110 3.53 -13.63 7.38
CA LYS A 110 4.83 -14.27 7.11
C LYS A 110 6.01 -13.48 7.70
N GLU A 111 5.92 -12.15 7.69
CA GLU A 111 6.98 -11.28 8.22
C GLU A 111 6.60 -10.58 9.52
N LYS A 112 5.36 -10.78 9.98
CA LYS A 112 4.78 -10.10 11.13
C LYS A 112 4.98 -8.57 11.04
N THR A 113 4.71 -8.01 9.85
CA THR A 113 4.98 -6.60 9.55
C THR A 113 3.77 -5.89 8.96
N VAL A 114 3.76 -4.56 9.07
CA VAL A 114 2.79 -3.67 8.41
C VAL A 114 3.37 -3.06 7.14
N ALA A 115 2.47 -2.68 6.23
CA ALA A 115 2.83 -2.08 4.95
C ALA A 115 3.63 -0.76 5.11
N LEU A 116 3.34 0.06 6.14
CA LEU A 116 4.02 1.35 6.32
C LEU A 116 5.53 1.24 6.51
N LYS A 117 6.04 0.06 6.92
CA LYS A 117 7.49 -0.21 7.02
C LYS A 117 8.21 -0.03 5.68
N GLU A 118 7.52 -0.30 4.57
CA GLU A 118 8.04 -0.12 3.20
C GLU A 118 8.47 1.32 2.92
N LEU A 119 7.88 2.30 3.62
CA LEU A 119 8.16 3.72 3.44
C LEU A 119 9.55 4.13 3.91
N PHE A 120 10.12 3.41 4.88
CA PHE A 120 11.40 3.81 5.51
C PHE A 120 12.62 3.37 4.71
N ASN A 121 12.42 2.48 3.74
CA ASN A 121 13.44 2.08 2.78
C ASN A 121 13.36 2.87 1.45
N ILE A 122 12.57 3.94 1.39
CA ILE A 122 12.45 4.79 0.19
C ILE A 122 13.55 5.85 0.18
N GLY A 123 14.33 5.97 -0.90
CA GLY A 123 15.40 6.98 -1.00
C GLY A 123 14.98 8.45 -0.98
N ALA A 124 13.68 8.75 -0.89
CA ALA A 124 13.14 10.10 -0.86
C ALA A 124 13.43 10.81 0.48
N PRO A 125 13.64 12.15 0.47
CA PRO A 125 13.73 12.96 1.68
C PRO A 125 12.45 12.87 2.52
N GLU A 126 12.57 12.81 3.85
CA GLU A 126 11.40 12.72 4.73
C GLU A 126 10.45 13.92 4.62
N MET A 127 10.96 15.09 4.22
CA MET A 127 10.14 16.28 3.97
C MET A 127 9.11 16.06 2.86
N GLU A 128 9.44 15.28 1.84
CA GLU A 128 8.49 14.92 0.77
C GLU A 128 7.45 13.89 1.23
N MET A 129 7.80 13.10 2.25
CA MET A 129 6.93 12.08 2.84
C MET A 129 5.96 12.65 3.87
N LEU A 130 6.13 13.91 4.32
CA LEU A 130 5.34 14.51 5.39
C LEU A 130 3.82 14.44 5.16
N PRO A 131 3.27 14.76 3.97
CA PRO A 131 1.83 14.63 3.73
C PRO A 131 1.33 13.19 3.90
N LEU A 132 2.11 12.21 3.43
CA LEU A 132 1.80 10.80 3.58
C LEU A 132 1.89 10.34 5.04
N TYR A 133 2.92 10.78 5.77
CA TYR A 133 3.07 10.49 7.19
C TYR A 133 1.90 11.06 7.98
N GLN A 134 1.53 12.33 7.77
CA GLN A 134 0.38 12.94 8.45
C GLN A 134 -0.91 12.16 8.17
N LEU A 135 -1.12 11.74 6.92
CA LEU A 135 -2.26 10.91 6.54
C LEU A 135 -2.27 9.57 7.28
N ILE A 136 -1.16 8.82 7.27
CA ILE A 136 -1.07 7.50 7.90
C ILE A 136 -1.19 7.61 9.42
N PHE A 137 -0.41 8.49 10.06
CA PHE A 137 -0.39 8.63 11.52
C PHE A 137 -1.62 9.37 12.10
N SER A 138 -2.54 9.83 11.24
CA SER A 138 -3.89 10.23 11.67
C SER A 138 -4.83 9.05 11.90
N GLN A 139 -4.51 7.87 11.34
CA GLN A 139 -5.34 6.67 11.49
C GLN A 139 -5.17 6.07 12.90
N PRO A 140 -6.24 5.59 13.55
CA PRO A 140 -6.15 4.91 14.83
C PRO A 140 -5.62 3.47 14.67
N GLY A 141 -5.16 2.86 15.76
CA GLY A 141 -4.86 1.43 15.82
C GLY A 141 -3.60 0.97 15.06
N LEU A 142 -2.68 1.88 14.73
CA LEU A 142 -1.45 1.48 14.04
C LEU A 142 -0.60 0.55 14.94
N PRO A 143 -0.22 -0.66 14.48
CA PRO A 143 0.51 -1.63 15.29
C PRO A 143 2.02 -1.32 15.30
N LEU A 144 2.38 -0.17 15.88
CA LEU A 144 3.75 0.37 15.83
C LEU A 144 4.74 -0.39 16.72
N LEU A 145 4.24 -1.13 17.72
CA LEU A 145 5.05 -1.84 18.72
C LEU A 145 5.12 -3.35 18.48
N VAL A 146 4.52 -3.85 17.39
CA VAL A 146 4.62 -5.27 17.03
C VAL A 146 6.01 -5.54 16.46
N LYS A 147 6.69 -6.53 17.04
CA LYS A 147 7.98 -7.01 16.54
C LYS A 147 7.78 -7.91 15.33
N ASP A 148 8.49 -7.59 14.25
CA ASP A 148 8.55 -8.37 13.03
C ASP A 148 9.30 -9.71 13.21
N LYS A 149 9.43 -10.50 12.15
CA LYS A 149 10.15 -11.79 12.18
C LYS A 149 11.64 -11.67 12.55
N TRP A 150 12.21 -10.46 12.55
CA TRP A 150 13.59 -10.17 12.94
C TRP A 150 13.69 -9.51 14.31
N GLY A 151 12.58 -9.41 15.05
CA GLY A 151 12.53 -8.84 16.40
C GLY A 151 12.50 -7.31 16.42
N LEU A 152 12.22 -6.64 15.30
CA LEU A 152 12.17 -5.18 15.22
C LEU A 152 10.73 -4.68 15.17
N THR A 153 10.44 -3.67 15.98
CA THR A 153 9.29 -2.80 15.77
C THR A 153 9.50 -1.91 14.54
N VAL A 154 8.41 -1.37 13.99
CA VAL A 154 8.49 -0.45 12.86
C VAL A 154 9.22 0.86 13.21
N ILE A 155 9.19 1.26 14.50
CA ILE A 155 9.94 2.41 15.03
C ILE A 155 11.44 2.13 15.03
N GLU A 156 11.85 0.97 15.54
CA GLU A 156 13.27 0.57 15.54
C GLU A 156 13.81 0.41 14.12
N PHE A 157 12.99 -0.13 13.20
CA PHE A 157 13.34 -0.19 11.78
C PHE A 157 13.56 1.22 11.21
N ALA A 158 12.65 2.17 11.44
CA ALA A 158 12.80 3.55 11.00
C ALA A 158 14.08 4.23 11.53
N ARG A 159 14.46 3.96 12.79
CA ARG A 159 15.72 4.44 13.37
C ARG A 159 16.93 3.89 12.62
N ARG A 160 16.95 2.59 12.29
CA ARG A 160 18.05 1.96 11.54
C ARG A 160 18.23 2.55 10.14
N PHE A 161 17.14 3.00 9.52
CA PHE A 161 17.16 3.63 8.19
C PHE A 161 17.28 5.16 8.26
N ASN A 162 17.66 5.72 9.41
CA ASN A 162 17.84 7.16 9.63
C ASN A 162 16.64 8.00 9.19
N ARG A 163 15.45 7.66 9.74
CA ARG A 163 14.18 8.38 9.51
C ARG A 163 13.74 9.17 10.76
N PRO A 164 14.48 10.21 11.18
CA PRO A 164 14.20 10.92 12.43
C PRO A 164 12.79 11.54 12.49
N ILE A 165 12.24 12.03 11.37
CA ILE A 165 10.90 12.64 11.37
C ILE A 165 9.84 11.56 11.62
N ALA A 166 9.90 10.45 10.89
CA ALA A 166 8.97 9.33 11.09
C ALA A 166 9.07 8.76 12.51
N VAL A 167 10.29 8.59 13.02
CA VAL A 167 10.52 8.12 14.40
C VAL A 167 9.85 9.05 15.40
N LYS A 168 10.05 10.36 15.26
CA LYS A 168 9.46 11.35 16.16
C LYS A 168 7.93 11.29 16.13
N ILE A 169 7.32 11.23 14.94
CA ILE A 169 5.86 11.13 14.80
C ILE A 169 5.32 9.84 15.45
N MET A 170 5.99 8.71 15.23
CA MET A 170 5.58 7.44 15.82
C MET A 170 5.70 7.42 17.35
N GLU A 171 6.77 8.00 17.91
CA GLU A 171 6.92 8.13 19.36
C GLU A 171 5.83 9.01 19.97
N ASP A 172 5.48 10.12 19.31
CA ASP A 172 4.40 10.99 19.75
C ASP A 172 3.04 10.29 19.63
N TYR A 173 2.83 9.46 18.60
CA TYR A 173 1.66 8.60 18.45
C TYR A 173 1.54 7.58 19.59
N VAL A 174 2.63 6.87 19.91
CA VAL A 174 2.69 5.90 21.02
C VAL A 174 2.30 6.56 22.34
N LYS A 175 2.82 7.76 22.61
CA LYS A 175 2.47 8.54 23.82
C LYS A 175 1.01 8.97 23.80
N LYS A 176 0.52 9.50 22.68
CA LYS A 176 -0.87 9.97 22.51
C LYS A 176 -1.89 8.87 22.79
N TYR A 177 -1.63 7.65 22.30
CA TYR A 177 -2.54 6.51 22.44
C TYR A 177 -2.16 5.55 23.57
N ASN A 178 -1.14 5.88 24.38
CA ASN A 178 -0.64 5.06 25.48
C ASN A 178 -0.40 3.59 25.08
N LEU A 179 0.21 3.38 23.91
CA LEU A 179 0.49 2.05 23.39
C LEU A 179 1.55 1.36 24.26
N LYS A 180 1.40 0.04 24.45
CA LYS A 180 2.34 -0.80 25.17
C LYS A 180 2.81 -1.94 24.27
N GLU A 181 4.05 -2.39 24.46
CA GLU A 181 4.48 -3.65 23.84
C GLU A 181 3.58 -4.77 24.38
N GLU A 182 3.00 -5.55 23.47
CA GLU A 182 2.30 -6.78 23.84
C GLU A 182 3.36 -7.84 24.15
N ASN A 183 3.24 -8.48 25.32
CA ASN A 183 4.14 -9.53 25.80
C ASN A 183 4.08 -10.79 24.92
#